data_AF-A0A9D1D556-F1
#
_entry.id   AF-A0A9D1D556-F1
#
_cell.length_a   1.000
_cell.length_b   1.000
_cell.length_c   1.000
_cell.angle_alpha   90.00
_cell.angle_beta   90.00
_cell.angle_gamma   90.00
#
_symmetry.space_group_name_H-M   'P 1'
#
loop_
_entity.id
_entity.type
_entity.pdbx_description
1 polymer ?
#
loop_
_entity_poly.entity_id
_entity_poly.type
_entity_poly.pdbx_seq_one_letter_code
_entity_poly.pdbx_strand_id
1 'polypeptide(L)'
;MKENFAETMPTKRFMVDLACGRFDSQDDMHTVAVVATSSHDDAEVIREVAGYRGIAKSVLVSEFDDVSNSQRPTAITEEAAAAIHRFLASWDFESTRFLFVCDGSVSRSAAMLCAWMRLCGEDDLPLWADAQNCSPNVLVYGRLLAAGGEQLSEAQLSERELLKDMVLGCKVAGRKSHAMHLLEKPWRQIRDGEKRCELRRLDAKRKAVAPGDLVVFSRAGLPDELLVVRVTECRTAGSIEKLLLDDDVLSASGFATLEDAVAGMGEIYGDDPYEALGIFLDASDWVRGMDACRRMPKQILDSMHGSAVMRDYFADGMK
;
A
#
# COMPACT_ATOMS: atom_id res chain seq x y z
N MET A 1 0.41 4.37 26.44
CA MET A 1 0.96 3.06 26.04
C MET A 1 1.45 3.24 24.62
N LYS A 2 2.76 3.38 24.40
CA LYS A 2 3.37 3.58 23.08
C LYS A 2 3.80 2.20 22.57
N GLU A 3 3.11 1.68 21.58
CA GLU A 3 3.51 0.43 20.91
C GLU A 3 4.61 0.71 19.88
N ASN A 4 5.56 -0.21 19.77
CA ASN A 4 6.72 -0.14 18.89
C ASN A 4 6.30 -0.22 17.41
N PHE A 5 6.29 0.93 16.73
CA PHE A 5 6.05 1.09 15.29
C PHE A 5 7.25 0.71 14.39
N ALA A 6 8.27 0.05 14.93
CA ALA A 6 9.59 -0.06 14.29
C ALA A 6 9.77 -1.23 13.30
N GLU A 7 8.82 -2.15 13.14
CA GLU A 7 9.05 -3.39 12.36
C GLU A 7 8.32 -3.48 11.01
N THR A 8 7.60 -2.45 10.56
CA THR A 8 6.93 -2.45 9.24
C THR A 8 7.07 -1.17 8.42
N MET A 9 7.88 -0.21 8.88
CA MET A 9 8.19 1.00 8.11
C MET A 9 9.10 0.67 6.90
N PRO A 10 9.10 1.51 5.85
CA PRO A 10 10.10 1.43 4.79
C PRO A 10 11.50 1.35 5.39
N THR A 11 12.46 0.81 4.64
CA THR A 11 13.89 0.83 5.00
C THR A 11 14.26 2.15 5.68
N LYS A 12 15.14 2.14 6.70
CA LYS A 12 15.54 3.30 7.57
C LYS A 12 15.86 4.63 6.85
N ARG A 13 15.88 4.64 5.51
CA ARG A 13 16.11 5.74 4.58
C ARG A 13 14.89 6.65 4.36
N PHE A 14 13.66 6.16 4.53
CA PHE A 14 12.46 6.92 4.21
C PHE A 14 11.53 7.13 5.38
N MET A 15 11.00 8.35 5.51
CA MET A 15 10.10 8.70 6.61
C MET A 15 8.96 9.58 6.10
N VAL A 16 7.73 9.21 6.46
CA VAL A 16 6.56 10.10 6.42
C VAL A 16 6.32 10.57 7.84
N ASP A 17 6.21 11.88 8.04
CA ASP A 17 6.03 12.43 9.38
C ASP A 17 4.58 12.29 9.86
N LEU A 18 4.19 11.12 10.37
CA LEU A 18 2.84 10.93 10.94
C LEU A 18 2.73 11.34 12.41
N ALA A 19 3.85 11.70 13.07
CA ALA A 19 4.00 12.36 14.39
C ALA A 19 5.43 12.12 14.95
N CYS A 20 6.45 12.89 14.54
CA CYS A 20 7.83 12.59 14.95
C CYS A 20 8.27 13.25 16.27
N GLY A 21 8.44 12.42 17.30
CA GLY A 21 9.21 12.75 18.51
C GLY A 21 10.73 12.65 18.29
N ARG A 22 11.28 13.49 17.40
CA ARG A 22 12.72 13.83 17.19
C ARG A 22 13.75 12.68 17.27
N PHE A 23 13.89 11.96 16.15
CA PHE A 23 15.05 11.17 15.66
C PHE A 23 16.07 10.68 16.69
N ASP A 24 15.88 9.45 17.18
CA ASP A 24 16.74 8.83 18.17
C ASP A 24 17.90 8.05 17.50
N SER A 25 19.11 8.31 17.98
CA SER A 25 20.44 7.81 17.54
C SER A 25 21.01 8.37 16.21
N GLN A 26 21.97 9.29 16.39
CA GLN A 26 22.87 9.85 15.38
C GLN A 26 23.75 8.77 14.76
N ASP A 27 23.79 8.73 13.43
CA ASP A 27 24.90 8.21 12.62
C ASP A 27 24.84 8.94 11.26
N ASP A 28 25.97 9.55 10.86
CA ASP A 28 26.46 10.14 9.60
C ASP A 28 25.55 10.37 8.34
N MET A 29 24.22 10.37 8.46
CA MET A 29 23.29 10.48 7.33
C MET A 29 22.82 11.92 7.10
N HIS A 30 22.79 12.34 5.84
CA HIS A 30 22.21 13.62 5.44
C HIS A 30 20.69 13.53 5.47
N THR A 31 20.02 14.34 6.30
CA THR A 31 18.56 14.44 6.26
C THR A 31 18.13 15.52 5.27
N VAL A 32 17.16 15.23 4.42
CA VAL A 32 16.60 16.15 3.41
C VAL A 32 15.08 16.14 3.53
N ALA A 33 14.45 17.32 3.45
CA ALA A 33 12.99 17.43 3.54
C ALA A 33 12.35 17.88 2.21
N VAL A 34 11.25 17.23 1.84
CA VAL A 34 10.35 17.66 0.78
C VAL A 34 9.01 18.00 1.42
N VAL A 35 8.59 19.25 1.24
CA VAL A 35 7.41 19.81 1.87
C VAL A 35 6.39 20.14 0.80
N ALA A 36 5.19 19.57 0.93
CA ALA A 36 4.04 19.91 0.12
C ALA A 36 3.02 20.67 0.98
N THR A 37 2.62 21.86 0.57
CA THR A 37 1.64 22.70 1.29
C THR A 37 0.44 23.03 0.41
N SER A 38 -0.70 23.33 1.03
CA SER A 38 -1.90 23.77 0.30
C SER A 38 -1.87 25.27 0.01
N SER A 39 -1.05 26.02 0.75
CA SER A 39 -0.87 27.46 0.55
C SER A 39 0.51 27.95 0.97
N HIS A 40 0.95 29.06 0.38
CA HIS A 40 2.18 29.78 0.76
C HIS A 40 2.19 30.17 2.26
N ASP A 41 1.02 30.24 2.90
CA ASP A 41 0.81 30.71 4.26
C ASP A 41 0.69 29.57 5.30
N ASP A 42 1.01 28.32 4.95
CA ASP A 42 1.11 27.19 5.90
C ASP A 42 2.33 27.35 6.84
N ALA A 43 2.32 28.43 7.61
CA ALA A 43 3.36 28.87 8.50
C ALA A 43 3.63 27.86 9.61
N GLU A 44 2.68 26.96 9.92
CA GLU A 44 2.88 25.87 10.87
C GLU A 44 3.77 24.77 10.29
N VAL A 45 3.45 24.26 9.10
CA VAL A 45 4.29 23.28 8.39
C VAL A 45 5.68 23.87 8.11
N ILE A 46 5.74 25.13 7.67
CA ILE A 46 7.01 25.82 7.45
C ILE A 46 7.77 26.01 8.78
N ARG A 47 7.09 26.27 9.91
CA ARG A 47 7.73 26.38 11.24
C ARG A 47 8.21 25.03 11.76
N GLU A 48 7.46 23.95 11.57
CA GLU A 48 7.92 22.59 11.87
C GLU A 48 9.16 22.24 11.06
N VAL A 49 9.15 22.56 9.77
CA VAL A 49 10.30 22.37 8.87
C VAL A 49 11.45 23.32 9.17
N ALA A 50 11.19 24.55 9.63
CA ALA A 50 12.20 25.42 10.18
C ALA A 50 12.81 24.85 11.47
N GLY A 51 12.01 24.14 12.27
CA GLY A 51 12.48 23.28 13.37
C GLY A 51 13.36 22.14 12.86
N TYR A 52 13.07 21.59 11.67
CA TYR A 52 13.93 20.64 10.98
C TYR A 52 15.21 21.25 10.40
N ARG A 53 15.34 22.57 10.21
CA ARG A 53 16.58 23.19 9.65
C ARG A 53 17.85 22.96 10.49
N GLY A 54 17.73 22.58 11.76
CA GLY A 54 18.87 22.14 12.56
C GLY A 54 19.39 20.72 12.22
N ILE A 55 18.60 19.95 11.45
CA ILE A 55 18.81 18.52 11.16
C ILE A 55 18.86 18.29 9.63
N ALA A 56 18.03 19.02 8.88
CA ALA A 56 17.91 18.91 7.43
C ALA A 56 18.98 19.76 6.73
N LYS A 57 19.73 19.11 5.83
CA LYS A 57 20.74 19.73 4.98
C LYS A 57 20.14 20.60 3.88
N SER A 58 18.93 20.26 3.42
CA SER A 58 18.21 20.99 2.38
C SER A 58 16.70 20.76 2.48
N VAL A 59 15.94 21.73 1.97
CA VAL A 59 14.47 21.72 1.98
C VAL A 59 13.96 22.18 0.62
N LEU A 60 13.10 21.37 -0.01
CA LEU A 60 12.26 21.80 -1.14
C LEU A 60 10.84 22.05 -0.62
N VAL A 61 10.29 23.21 -0.97
CA VAL A 61 8.87 23.53 -0.74
C VAL A 61 8.16 23.57 -2.08
N SER A 62 7.05 22.86 -2.19
CA SER A 62 6.16 22.86 -3.34
C SER A 62 4.72 23.04 -2.88
N GLU A 63 3.90 23.63 -3.75
CA GLU A 63 2.54 24.03 -3.42
C GLU A 63 1.54 23.44 -4.40
N PHE A 64 0.62 22.67 -3.85
CA PHE A 64 -0.47 22.05 -4.58
C PHE A 64 -1.44 21.41 -3.58
N ASP A 65 -2.73 21.46 -3.89
CA ASP A 65 -3.78 20.86 -3.08
C ASP A 65 -3.78 19.33 -3.16
N ASP A 66 -4.35 18.73 -2.13
CA ASP A 66 -4.68 17.31 -2.12
C ASP A 66 -5.95 17.04 -2.95
N VAL A 67 -5.80 17.11 -4.27
CA VAL A 67 -6.89 16.89 -5.23
C VAL A 67 -6.51 15.78 -6.21
N SER A 68 -7.49 14.95 -6.60
CA SER A 68 -7.28 13.91 -7.62
C SER A 68 -7.67 14.39 -9.04
N ASN A 69 -8.26 15.58 -9.18
CA ASN A 69 -8.68 16.13 -10.47
C ASN A 69 -7.56 17.01 -11.05
N SER A 70 -6.93 16.54 -12.12
CA SER A 70 -5.81 17.20 -12.79
C SER A 70 -6.17 18.54 -13.45
N GLN A 71 -7.45 18.84 -13.64
CA GLN A 71 -7.94 20.10 -14.20
C GLN A 71 -8.07 21.21 -13.15
N ARG A 72 -7.94 20.89 -11.86
CA ARG A 72 -7.97 21.93 -10.83
C ARG A 72 -6.67 22.76 -10.92
N PRO A 73 -6.75 24.10 -10.91
CA PRO A 73 -5.56 24.97 -10.97
C PRO A 73 -4.58 24.74 -9.82
N THR A 74 -5.07 24.22 -8.70
CA THR A 74 -4.28 23.92 -7.50
C THR A 74 -3.75 22.48 -7.48
N ALA A 75 -4.05 21.65 -8.48
CA ALA A 75 -3.49 20.31 -8.57
C ALA A 75 -1.97 20.35 -8.81
N ILE A 76 -1.27 19.30 -8.42
CA ILE A 76 0.16 19.15 -8.72
C ILE A 76 0.41 19.21 -10.23
N THR A 77 1.29 20.12 -10.64
CA THR A 77 1.67 20.31 -12.05
C THR A 77 2.84 19.40 -12.43
N GLU A 78 3.09 19.27 -13.73
CA GLU A 78 4.24 18.54 -14.25
C GLU A 78 5.55 19.22 -13.84
N GLU A 79 5.59 20.55 -13.82
CA GLU A 79 6.76 21.33 -13.41
C GLU A 79 7.07 21.12 -11.93
N ALA A 80 6.05 21.10 -11.06
CA ALA A 80 6.19 20.83 -9.64
C ALA A 80 6.72 19.41 -9.41
N ALA A 81 6.13 18.41 -10.06
CA ALA A 81 6.58 17.02 -9.98
C ALA A 81 8.04 16.87 -10.47
N ALA A 82 8.40 17.51 -11.58
CA ALA A 82 9.76 17.51 -12.10
C ALA A 82 10.76 18.22 -11.18
N ALA A 83 10.35 19.28 -10.48
CA ALA A 83 11.17 19.95 -9.49
C ALA A 83 11.44 19.05 -8.27
N ILE A 84 10.41 18.35 -7.77
CA ILE A 84 10.53 17.36 -6.69
C ILE A 84 11.47 16.23 -7.11
N HIS A 85 11.26 15.64 -8.29
CA HIS A 85 12.11 14.58 -8.79
C HIS A 85 13.58 15.01 -8.93
N ARG A 86 13.85 16.17 -9.56
CA ARG A 86 15.21 16.71 -9.68
C ARG A 86 15.87 16.94 -8.32
N PHE A 87 15.10 17.43 -7.35
CA PHE A 87 15.60 17.63 -6.00
C PHE A 87 15.98 16.30 -5.36
N LEU A 88 15.10 15.30 -5.38
CA LEU A 88 15.39 13.97 -4.82
C LEU A 88 16.58 13.30 -5.50
N ALA A 89 16.63 13.33 -6.84
CA ALA A 89 17.70 12.75 -7.65
C ALA A 89 19.06 13.47 -7.52
N SER A 90 19.10 14.68 -6.94
CA SER A 90 20.34 15.41 -6.70
C SER A 90 21.12 14.90 -5.48
N TRP A 91 20.54 13.98 -4.71
CA TRP A 91 21.14 13.43 -3.51
C TRP A 91 21.56 11.97 -3.69
N ASP A 92 22.65 11.60 -3.01
CA ASP A 92 23.09 10.22 -2.95
C ASP A 92 22.13 9.40 -2.09
N PHE A 93 21.50 8.42 -2.71
CA PHE A 93 20.48 7.58 -2.10
C PHE A 93 21.00 6.72 -0.94
N GLU A 94 22.27 6.29 -1.01
CA GLU A 94 22.85 5.40 0.00
C GLU A 94 23.12 6.12 1.33
N SER A 95 23.36 7.43 1.29
CA SER A 95 23.74 8.25 2.45
C SER A 95 22.70 9.29 2.88
N THR A 96 21.56 9.37 2.19
CA THR A 96 20.52 10.39 2.43
C THR A 96 19.24 9.79 2.99
N ARG A 97 18.71 10.43 4.03
CA ARG A 97 17.35 10.22 4.55
C ARG A 97 16.42 11.27 3.98
N PHE A 98 15.28 10.83 3.46
CA PHE A 98 14.23 11.74 2.99
C PHE A 98 13.07 11.79 3.96
N LEU A 99 12.65 13.01 4.28
CA LEU A 99 11.47 13.31 5.05
C LEU A 99 10.42 13.95 4.12
N PHE A 100 9.28 13.29 3.96
CA PHE A 100 8.15 13.82 3.20
C PHE A 100 7.10 14.38 4.17
N VAL A 101 6.78 15.66 4.01
CA VAL A 101 5.86 16.38 4.91
C VAL A 101 4.73 17.03 4.11
N CYS A 102 3.52 16.89 4.60
CA CYS A 102 2.40 17.76 4.23
C CYS A 102 1.56 18.06 5.48
N ASP A 103 0.66 19.03 5.40
CA ASP A 103 -0.23 19.48 6.48
C ASP A 103 -0.98 18.38 7.27
N GLY A 104 -1.26 17.23 6.64
CA GLY A 104 -1.91 16.08 7.30
C GLY A 104 -1.13 14.78 7.23
N SER A 105 0.07 14.78 6.64
CA SER A 105 0.98 13.62 6.45
C SER A 105 0.40 12.28 5.94
N VAL A 106 -0.86 12.24 5.50
CA VAL A 106 -1.56 11.00 5.13
C VAL A 106 -1.62 10.79 3.62
N SER A 107 -1.71 11.87 2.83
CA SER A 107 -2.10 11.79 1.42
C SER A 107 -0.99 12.19 0.45
N ARG A 108 -0.62 13.48 0.39
CA ARG A 108 0.42 13.99 -0.50
C ARG A 108 1.80 13.43 -0.15
N SER A 109 2.18 13.49 1.12
CA SER A 109 3.47 12.95 1.60
C SER A 109 3.58 11.44 1.40
N ALA A 110 2.51 10.69 1.67
CA ALA A 110 2.46 9.25 1.42
C ALA A 110 2.59 8.94 -0.08
N ALA A 111 1.93 9.70 -0.95
CA ALA A 111 2.08 9.57 -2.40
C ALA A 111 3.49 9.89 -2.91
N MET A 112 4.10 10.97 -2.39
CA MET A 112 5.49 11.30 -2.69
C MET A 112 6.43 10.17 -2.28
N LEU A 113 6.24 9.60 -1.08
CA LEU A 113 7.03 8.48 -0.63
C LEU A 113 6.82 7.24 -1.51
N CYS A 114 5.57 6.84 -1.78
CA CYS A 114 5.28 5.69 -2.63
C CYS A 114 5.94 5.82 -4.00
N ALA A 115 5.83 7.00 -4.63
CA ALA A 115 6.43 7.25 -5.93
C ALA A 115 7.96 7.15 -5.86
N TRP A 116 8.57 7.72 -4.83
CA TRP A 116 10.02 7.68 -4.67
C TRP A 116 10.55 6.28 -4.36
N MET A 117 9.89 5.52 -3.48
CA MET A 117 10.21 4.11 -3.24
C MET A 117 10.22 3.34 -4.54
N ARG A 118 9.17 3.49 -5.35
CA ARG A 118 9.05 2.81 -6.62
C ARG A 118 10.14 3.20 -7.63
N LEU A 119 10.45 4.49 -7.76
CA LEU A 119 11.55 4.96 -8.62
C LEU A 119 12.92 4.44 -8.17
N CYS A 120 13.08 4.11 -6.88
CA CYS A 120 14.25 3.45 -6.34
C CYS A 120 14.23 1.92 -6.45
N GLY A 121 13.18 1.32 -7.06
CA GLY A 121 13.02 -0.13 -7.18
C GLY A 121 12.55 -0.82 -5.90
N GLU A 122 12.04 -0.06 -4.92
CA GLU A 122 11.50 -0.56 -3.65
C GLU A 122 9.99 -0.85 -3.74
N ASP A 123 9.49 -1.71 -2.86
CA ASP A 123 8.07 -2.08 -2.81
C ASP A 123 7.21 -1.03 -2.09
N ASP A 124 6.32 -0.37 -2.82
CA ASP A 124 5.42 0.65 -2.29
C ASP A 124 4.09 0.10 -1.75
N LEU A 125 3.78 -1.18 -2.00
CA LEU A 125 2.49 -1.79 -1.65
C LEU A 125 2.15 -1.71 -0.15
N PRO A 126 3.09 -1.87 0.80
CA PRO A 126 2.80 -1.75 2.22
C PRO A 126 2.17 -0.42 2.61
N LEU A 127 2.56 0.69 1.95
CA LEU A 127 1.98 2.02 2.20
C LEU A 127 0.58 2.15 1.60
N TRP A 128 0.35 1.59 0.41
CA TRP A 128 -0.98 1.55 -0.20
C TRP A 128 -1.96 0.68 0.59
N ALA A 129 -1.48 -0.35 1.27
CA ALA A 129 -2.28 -1.24 2.09
C ALA A 129 -2.38 -0.81 3.56
N ASP A 130 -1.75 0.30 3.97
CA ASP A 130 -1.83 0.79 5.36
C ASP A 130 -2.97 1.81 5.51
N ALA A 131 -4.19 1.32 5.66
CA ALA A 131 -5.37 2.16 5.87
C ALA A 131 -5.24 3.09 7.07
N GLN A 132 -4.50 2.67 8.11
CA GLN A 132 -4.46 3.36 9.39
C GLN A 132 -3.70 4.68 9.26
N ASN A 133 -2.62 4.66 8.49
CA ASN A 133 -1.62 5.71 8.49
C ASN A 133 -1.50 6.43 7.15
N CYS A 134 -1.85 5.77 6.04
CA CYS A 134 -1.59 6.27 4.69
C CYS A 134 -2.85 6.21 3.83
N SER A 135 -3.01 7.21 2.97
CA SER A 135 -4.01 7.23 1.89
C SER A 135 -3.44 7.99 0.70
N PRO A 136 -2.45 7.41 -0.02
CA PRO A 136 -1.70 8.13 -1.04
C PRO A 136 -2.60 8.74 -2.13
N ASN A 137 -2.39 10.02 -2.45
CA ASN A 137 -3.02 10.68 -3.59
C ASN A 137 -2.48 10.12 -4.93
N VAL A 138 -3.34 9.47 -5.71
CA VAL A 138 -2.99 8.83 -6.99
C VAL A 138 -2.50 9.81 -8.05
N LEU A 139 -3.03 11.04 -8.09
CA LEU A 139 -2.57 12.05 -9.05
C LEU A 139 -1.13 12.48 -8.74
N VAL A 140 -0.82 12.75 -7.46
CA VAL A 140 0.53 13.09 -7.00
C VAL A 140 1.50 11.95 -7.30
N TYR A 141 1.11 10.71 -6.96
CA TYR A 141 1.88 9.52 -7.25
C TYR A 141 2.20 9.38 -8.75
N GLY A 142 1.17 9.41 -9.60
CA GLY A 142 1.33 9.25 -11.05
C GLY A 142 2.16 10.35 -11.70
N ARG A 143 2.01 11.61 -11.27
CA ARG A 143 2.82 12.74 -11.78
C ARG A 143 4.28 12.61 -11.40
N LEU A 144 4.59 12.15 -10.19
CA LEU A 144 5.97 11.96 -9.74
C LEU A 144 6.65 10.79 -10.43
N LEU A 145 5.96 9.67 -10.63
CA LEU A 145 6.48 8.57 -11.44
C LEU A 145 6.80 9.04 -12.85
N ALA A 146 5.87 9.77 -13.49
CA ALA A 146 6.08 10.28 -14.84
C ALA A 146 7.29 11.24 -14.92
N ALA A 147 7.48 12.08 -13.89
CA ALA A 147 8.65 12.94 -13.78
C ALA A 147 9.98 12.16 -13.62
N GLY A 148 9.93 10.97 -13.03
CA GLY A 148 11.06 10.03 -12.94
C GLY A 148 11.22 9.11 -14.14
N GLY A 149 10.40 9.26 -15.18
CA GLY A 149 10.46 8.46 -16.40
C GLY A 149 9.65 7.15 -16.36
N GLU A 150 8.88 6.93 -15.31
CA GLU A 150 7.97 5.78 -15.21
C GLU A 150 6.53 6.21 -15.48
N GLN A 151 5.91 5.61 -16.50
CA GLN A 151 4.56 5.98 -16.91
C GLN A 151 3.58 4.84 -16.63
N LEU A 152 2.68 5.08 -15.68
CA LEU A 152 1.52 4.20 -15.47
C LEU A 152 0.43 4.53 -16.47
N SER A 153 -0.25 3.48 -16.94
CA SER A 153 -1.48 3.63 -17.71
C SER A 153 -2.61 4.19 -16.85
N GLU A 154 -3.60 4.78 -17.50
CA GLU A 154 -4.83 5.26 -16.85
C GLU A 154 -5.56 4.15 -16.09
N ALA A 155 -5.52 2.92 -16.62
CA ALA A 155 -6.06 1.74 -15.96
C ALA A 155 -5.33 1.46 -14.64
N GLN A 156 -3.99 1.42 -14.64
CA GLN A 156 -3.20 1.19 -13.42
C GLN A 156 -3.42 2.29 -12.36
N LEU A 157 -3.52 3.56 -12.77
CA LEU A 157 -3.85 4.64 -11.84
C LEU A 157 -5.27 4.47 -11.25
N SER A 158 -6.23 4.08 -12.08
CA SER A 158 -7.60 3.79 -11.62
C SER A 158 -7.64 2.60 -10.64
N GLU A 159 -6.82 1.57 -10.88
CA GLU A 159 -6.65 0.42 -9.98
C GLU A 159 -6.09 0.85 -8.60
N ARG A 160 -5.12 1.77 -8.59
CA ARG A 160 -4.59 2.35 -7.34
C ARG A 160 -5.62 3.20 -6.60
N GLU A 161 -6.45 3.95 -7.32
CA GLU A 161 -7.54 4.73 -6.71
C GLU A 161 -8.58 3.81 -6.08
N LEU A 162 -8.99 2.75 -6.79
CA LEU A 162 -9.90 1.73 -6.25
C LEU A 162 -9.31 1.04 -5.01
N LEU A 163 -8.02 0.67 -5.05
CA LEU A 163 -7.32 0.09 -3.90
C LEU A 163 -7.40 1.03 -2.69
N LYS A 164 -7.04 2.31 -2.88
CA LYS A 164 -7.10 3.33 -1.84
C LYS A 164 -8.49 3.41 -1.21
N ASP A 165 -9.53 3.45 -2.03
CA ASP A 165 -10.92 3.51 -1.56
C ASP A 165 -11.34 2.27 -0.77
N MET A 166 -10.97 1.07 -1.24
CA MET A 166 -11.26 -0.19 -0.54
C MET A 166 -10.55 -0.27 0.82
N VAL A 167 -9.27 0.11 0.85
CA VAL A 167 -8.43 0.12 2.05
C VAL A 167 -9.00 1.12 3.07
N LEU A 168 -9.37 2.33 2.62
CA LEU A 168 -10.02 3.32 3.47
C LEU A 168 -11.38 2.84 3.99
N GLY A 169 -12.20 2.23 3.15
CA GLY A 169 -13.48 1.62 3.53
C GLY A 169 -13.30 0.56 4.63
N CYS A 170 -12.21 -0.22 4.56
CA CYS A 170 -11.88 -1.16 5.62
C CYS A 170 -11.58 -0.51 6.96
N LYS A 171 -10.82 0.59 6.98
CA LYS A 171 -10.59 1.38 8.20
C LYS A 171 -11.88 1.96 8.77
N VAL A 172 -12.75 2.50 7.92
CA VAL A 172 -14.06 3.04 8.36
C VAL A 172 -14.90 1.94 9.03
N ALA A 173 -14.80 0.70 8.52
CA ALA A 173 -15.45 -0.47 9.12
C ALA A 173 -14.73 -1.03 10.37
N GLY A 174 -13.65 -0.41 10.85
CA GLY A 174 -12.86 -0.87 12.00
C GLY A 174 -12.00 -2.11 11.72
N ARG A 175 -11.66 -2.37 10.46
CA ARG A 175 -10.94 -3.56 10.00
C ARG A 175 -9.52 -3.20 9.53
N LYS A 176 -8.67 -4.21 9.36
CA LYS A 176 -7.29 -4.02 8.88
C LYS A 176 -7.15 -4.43 7.41
N SER A 177 -6.06 -3.98 6.82
CA SER A 177 -5.60 -4.37 5.49
C SER A 177 -4.15 -4.83 5.57
N HIS A 178 -3.81 -5.85 4.78
CA HIS A 178 -2.52 -6.53 4.86
C HIS A 178 -1.90 -6.63 3.47
N ALA A 179 -0.69 -6.10 3.26
CA ALA A 179 0.06 -6.31 2.02
C ALA A 179 0.78 -7.67 2.01
N MET A 180 0.66 -8.41 0.91
CA MET A 180 1.34 -9.68 0.68
C MET A 180 1.76 -9.85 -0.78
N HIS A 181 2.75 -10.70 -1.03
CA HIS A 181 3.15 -11.09 -2.38
C HIS A 181 2.84 -12.57 -2.63
N LEU A 182 2.48 -12.86 -3.88
CA LEU A 182 2.22 -14.22 -4.36
C LEU A 182 3.05 -14.51 -5.61
N LEU A 183 3.49 -15.76 -5.72
CA LEU A 183 3.96 -16.29 -7.00
C LEU A 183 2.81 -16.33 -8.01
N GLU A 184 3.17 -16.37 -9.29
CA GLU A 184 2.20 -16.28 -10.40
C GLU A 184 1.09 -17.33 -10.32
N LYS A 185 1.42 -18.59 -10.04
CA LYS A 185 0.44 -19.68 -10.00
C LYS A 185 -0.62 -19.46 -8.89
N PRO A 186 -0.26 -19.30 -7.60
CA PRO A 186 -1.24 -18.97 -6.57
C PRO A 186 -2.04 -17.70 -6.85
N TRP A 187 -1.39 -16.66 -7.39
CA TRP A 187 -2.07 -15.41 -7.71
C TRP A 187 -3.19 -15.61 -8.74
N ARG A 188 -2.92 -16.35 -9.83
CA ARG A 188 -3.93 -16.68 -10.84
C ARG A 188 -5.04 -17.56 -10.28
N GLN A 189 -4.68 -18.59 -9.50
CA GLN A 189 -5.68 -19.48 -8.91
C GLN A 189 -6.66 -18.73 -7.99
N ILE A 190 -6.19 -17.74 -7.22
CA ILE A 190 -7.09 -16.92 -6.38
C ILE A 190 -7.94 -16.00 -7.26
N ARG A 191 -7.33 -15.32 -8.25
CA ARG A 191 -8.06 -14.46 -9.20
C ARG A 191 -9.18 -15.21 -9.91
N ASP A 192 -8.91 -16.44 -10.34
CA ASP A 192 -9.83 -17.27 -11.12
C ASP A 192 -10.82 -18.06 -10.22
N GLY A 193 -10.70 -17.93 -8.89
CA GLY A 193 -11.59 -18.56 -7.91
C GLY A 193 -11.30 -20.03 -7.62
N GLU A 194 -10.24 -20.60 -8.22
CA GLU A 194 -9.79 -21.98 -8.00
C GLU A 194 -9.18 -22.18 -6.61
N LYS A 195 -8.45 -21.17 -6.11
CA LYS A 195 -7.85 -21.16 -4.78
C LYS A 195 -8.59 -20.16 -3.89
N ARG A 196 -9.15 -20.66 -2.79
CA ARG A 196 -9.95 -19.89 -1.82
C ARG A 196 -9.34 -19.90 -0.42
N CYS A 197 -8.26 -20.64 -0.19
CA CYS A 197 -7.51 -20.66 1.05
C CYS A 197 -6.02 -20.43 0.76
N GLU A 198 -5.43 -19.40 1.35
CA GLU A 198 -4.00 -19.14 1.30
C GLU A 198 -3.31 -19.74 2.53
N LEU A 199 -2.32 -20.59 2.30
CA LEU A 199 -1.56 -21.27 3.35
C LEU A 199 -0.33 -20.44 3.71
N ARG A 200 -0.13 -20.18 5.00
CA ARG A 200 1.01 -19.41 5.51
C ARG A 200 1.52 -19.99 6.81
N ARG A 201 2.76 -19.66 7.13
CA ARG A 201 3.28 -19.76 8.49
C ARG A 201 2.60 -18.71 9.39
N LEU A 202 2.23 -19.10 10.60
CA LEU A 202 1.65 -18.21 11.62
C LEU A 202 2.75 -17.40 12.31
N ASP A 203 3.29 -16.42 11.59
CA ASP A 203 4.27 -15.45 12.11
C ASP A 203 3.60 -14.24 12.79
N ALA A 204 4.40 -13.33 13.37
CA ALA A 204 3.89 -12.14 14.05
C ALA A 204 3.01 -11.26 13.14
N LYS A 205 3.35 -11.15 11.86
CA LYS A 205 2.56 -10.40 10.87
C LYS A 205 1.23 -11.09 10.60
N ARG A 206 1.22 -12.42 10.43
CA ARG A 206 0.01 -13.20 10.11
C ARG A 206 -0.91 -13.42 11.31
N LYS A 207 -0.39 -13.35 12.53
CA LYS A 207 -1.21 -13.34 13.77
C LYS A 207 -2.16 -12.16 13.85
N ALA A 208 -1.89 -11.08 13.12
CA ALA A 208 -2.74 -9.90 13.08
C ALA A 208 -3.91 -10.01 12.06
N VAL A 209 -3.95 -11.05 11.23
CA VAL A 209 -4.98 -11.25 10.21
C VAL A 209 -6.23 -11.85 10.84
N ALA A 210 -7.38 -11.20 10.63
CA ALA A 210 -8.67 -11.63 11.16
C ALA A 210 -9.78 -11.67 10.09
N PRO A 211 -10.85 -12.45 10.29
CA PRO A 211 -12.03 -12.39 9.45
C PRO A 211 -12.58 -10.96 9.31
N GLY A 212 -12.95 -10.59 8.09
CA GLY A 212 -13.39 -9.26 7.71
C GLY A 212 -12.30 -8.37 7.13
N ASP A 213 -11.03 -8.59 7.49
CA ASP A 213 -9.88 -7.84 6.97
C ASP A 213 -9.75 -7.95 5.44
N LEU A 214 -8.95 -7.06 4.85
CA LEU A 214 -8.50 -7.19 3.47
C LEU A 214 -7.07 -7.71 3.41
N VAL A 215 -6.80 -8.54 2.41
CA VAL A 215 -5.44 -8.84 1.96
C VAL A 215 -5.28 -8.25 0.56
N VAL A 216 -4.24 -7.44 0.40
CA VAL A 216 -3.84 -6.85 -0.87
C VAL A 216 -2.64 -7.64 -1.38
N PHE A 217 -2.86 -8.48 -2.39
CA PHE A 217 -1.83 -9.24 -3.04
C PHE A 217 -1.27 -8.48 -4.24
N SER A 218 0.05 -8.46 -4.40
CA SER A 218 0.68 -8.24 -5.70
C SER A 218 1.32 -9.53 -6.23
N ARG A 219 1.39 -9.64 -7.56
CA ARG A 219 2.18 -10.70 -8.21
C ARG A 219 3.66 -10.38 -8.03
N ALA A 220 4.43 -11.35 -7.55
CA ALA A 220 5.86 -11.21 -7.33
C ALA A 220 6.57 -10.74 -8.61
N GLY A 221 7.36 -9.66 -8.50
CA GLY A 221 8.06 -9.02 -9.62
C GLY A 221 7.19 -8.11 -10.50
N LEU A 222 5.88 -8.01 -10.24
CA LEU A 222 4.93 -7.21 -11.02
C LEU A 222 4.01 -6.43 -10.08
N PRO A 223 4.49 -5.31 -9.51
CA PRO A 223 3.83 -4.58 -8.43
C PRO A 223 2.48 -3.94 -8.80
N ASP A 224 2.18 -3.81 -10.09
CA ASP A 224 0.89 -3.29 -10.57
C ASP A 224 -0.16 -4.37 -10.78
N GLU A 225 0.21 -5.65 -10.71
CA GLU A 225 -0.78 -6.73 -10.80
C GLU A 225 -1.33 -7.04 -9.41
N LEU A 226 -2.39 -6.31 -9.08
CA LEU A 226 -3.00 -6.32 -7.77
C LEU A 226 -4.24 -7.22 -7.71
N LEU A 227 -4.44 -7.82 -6.54
CA LEU A 227 -5.61 -8.61 -6.20
C LEU A 227 -6.00 -8.31 -4.76
N VAL A 228 -7.14 -7.67 -4.55
CA VAL A 228 -7.67 -7.40 -3.21
C VAL A 228 -8.70 -8.46 -2.86
N VAL A 229 -8.56 -9.06 -1.69
CA VAL A 229 -9.48 -10.10 -1.23
C VAL A 229 -9.91 -9.83 0.20
N ARG A 230 -11.11 -10.28 0.55
CA ARG A 230 -11.60 -10.25 1.92
C ARG A 230 -11.27 -11.56 2.62
N VAL A 231 -10.81 -11.47 3.86
CA VAL A 231 -10.65 -12.64 4.73
C VAL A 231 -12.02 -13.05 5.23
N THR A 232 -12.43 -14.28 4.94
CA THR A 232 -13.72 -14.81 5.40
C THR A 232 -13.57 -15.66 6.66
N GLU A 233 -12.45 -16.37 6.78
CA GLU A 233 -12.15 -17.28 7.88
C GLU A 233 -10.64 -17.45 8.06
N CYS A 234 -10.18 -17.72 9.28
CA CYS A 234 -8.81 -18.11 9.59
C CYS A 234 -8.81 -19.44 10.36
N ARG A 235 -8.02 -20.43 9.93
CA ARG A 235 -7.81 -21.71 10.63
C ARG A 235 -6.35 -21.90 10.97
N THR A 236 -6.04 -22.37 12.17
CA THR A 236 -4.66 -22.57 12.62
C THR A 236 -4.43 -23.99 13.12
N ALA A 237 -3.23 -24.52 12.91
CA ALA A 237 -2.80 -25.78 13.52
C ALA A 237 -1.32 -25.76 13.87
N GLY A 238 -0.89 -26.70 14.73
CA GLY A 238 0.51 -26.80 15.15
C GLY A 238 1.48 -27.27 14.06
N SER A 239 1.00 -27.67 12.88
CA SER A 239 1.82 -27.97 11.70
C SER A 239 0.98 -27.88 10.43
N ILE A 240 1.63 -27.83 9.26
CA ILE A 240 0.94 -27.74 7.97
C ILE A 240 0.17 -29.03 7.64
N GLU A 241 0.71 -30.19 8.00
CA GLU A 241 0.06 -31.49 7.80
C GLU A 241 -1.23 -31.55 8.61
N LYS A 242 -1.18 -31.13 9.88
CA LYS A 242 -2.38 -31.10 10.75
C LYS A 242 -3.45 -30.16 10.22
N LEU A 243 -3.05 -29.02 9.66
CA LEU A 243 -3.97 -28.07 9.06
C LEU A 243 -4.64 -28.65 7.81
N LEU A 244 -3.88 -29.39 6.98
CA LEU A 244 -4.35 -29.97 5.73
C LEU A 244 -5.11 -31.29 5.87
N LEU A 245 -5.19 -31.86 7.09
CA LEU A 245 -6.14 -32.94 7.39
C LEU A 245 -7.60 -32.46 7.38
N ASP A 246 -7.82 -31.15 7.36
CA ASP A 246 -9.10 -30.53 7.11
C ASP A 246 -9.38 -30.48 5.60
N ASP A 247 -10.35 -31.27 5.15
CA ASP A 247 -10.72 -31.40 3.73
C ASP A 247 -11.14 -30.06 3.09
N ASP A 248 -11.75 -29.15 3.86
CA ASP A 248 -12.12 -27.82 3.35
C ASP A 248 -10.85 -26.99 3.10
N VAL A 249 -9.85 -27.08 3.98
CA VAL A 249 -8.58 -26.37 3.80
C VAL A 249 -7.84 -26.92 2.59
N LEU A 250 -7.71 -28.25 2.49
CA LEU A 250 -7.01 -28.87 1.36
C LEU A 250 -7.69 -28.53 0.04
N SER A 251 -9.01 -28.72 -0.05
CA SER A 251 -9.77 -28.44 -1.27
C SER A 251 -9.76 -26.95 -1.67
N ALA A 252 -9.74 -26.03 -0.69
CA ALA A 252 -9.65 -24.60 -0.96
C ALA A 252 -8.21 -24.12 -1.25
N SER A 253 -7.19 -24.91 -0.92
CA SER A 253 -5.78 -24.50 -1.05
C SER A 253 -5.26 -24.44 -2.49
N GLY A 254 -5.99 -25.01 -3.45
CA GLY A 254 -5.56 -25.11 -4.85
C GLY A 254 -4.53 -26.22 -5.12
N PHE A 255 -4.24 -27.07 -4.12
CA PHE A 255 -3.48 -28.31 -4.28
C PHE A 255 -4.41 -29.50 -4.53
N ALA A 256 -3.95 -30.48 -5.31
CA ALA A 256 -4.72 -31.66 -5.63
C ALA A 256 -4.68 -32.71 -4.51
N THR A 257 -3.55 -32.81 -3.81
CA THR A 257 -3.31 -33.81 -2.77
C THR A 257 -2.60 -33.20 -1.55
N LEU A 258 -2.72 -33.88 -0.41
CA LEU A 258 -2.00 -33.53 0.82
C LEU A 258 -0.48 -33.53 0.60
N GLU A 259 0.04 -34.53 -0.11
CA GLU A 259 1.47 -34.68 -0.36
C GLU A 259 2.03 -33.51 -1.19
N ASP A 260 1.31 -33.11 -2.25
CA ASP A 260 1.68 -31.93 -3.05
C ASP A 260 1.66 -30.64 -2.23
N ALA A 261 0.66 -30.49 -1.36
CA ALA A 261 0.52 -29.31 -0.52
C ALA A 261 1.64 -29.19 0.52
N VAL A 262 1.98 -30.30 1.18
CA VAL A 262 3.09 -30.35 2.14
C VAL A 262 4.42 -30.08 1.44
N ALA A 263 4.69 -30.74 0.30
CA ALA A 263 5.91 -30.53 -0.48
C ALA A 263 6.04 -29.07 -0.96
N GLY A 264 4.98 -28.51 -1.53
CA GLY A 264 4.99 -27.11 -2.00
C GLY A 264 5.18 -26.10 -0.87
N MET A 265 4.70 -26.40 0.34
CA MET A 265 4.95 -25.56 1.51
C MET A 265 6.38 -25.73 2.05
N GLY A 266 6.95 -26.94 1.96
CA GLY A 266 8.34 -27.22 2.29
C GLY A 266 9.34 -26.49 1.37
N GLU A 267 9.02 -26.32 0.09
CA GLU A 267 9.84 -25.51 -0.83
C GLU A 267 9.94 -24.03 -0.41
N ILE A 268 8.90 -23.51 0.26
CA ILE A 268 8.82 -22.09 0.65
C ILE A 268 9.42 -21.87 2.05
N TYR A 269 9.10 -22.74 3.01
CA TYR A 269 9.43 -22.54 4.42
C TYR A 269 10.51 -23.48 4.96
N GLY A 270 10.96 -24.44 4.14
CA GLY A 270 11.83 -25.53 4.58
C GLY A 270 11.14 -26.54 5.47
N ASP A 271 11.93 -27.44 6.06
CA ASP A 271 11.47 -28.54 6.92
C ASP A 271 11.37 -28.15 8.41
N ASP A 272 11.67 -26.90 8.75
CA ASP A 272 11.61 -26.44 10.14
C ASP A 272 10.16 -26.47 10.66
N PRO A 273 9.91 -26.94 11.89
CA PRO A 273 8.56 -26.99 12.43
C PRO A 273 8.00 -25.58 12.66
N TYR A 274 6.77 -25.33 12.20
CA TYR A 274 6.06 -24.07 12.41
C TYR A 274 4.55 -24.27 12.60
N GLU A 275 3.93 -23.35 13.34
CA GLU A 275 2.48 -23.23 13.39
C GLU A 275 1.94 -22.75 12.05
N ALA A 276 0.97 -23.45 11.50
CA ALA A 276 0.37 -23.16 10.19
C ALA A 276 -0.92 -22.36 10.33
N LEU A 277 -1.20 -21.56 9.31
CA LEU A 277 -2.39 -20.73 9.15
C LEU A 277 -2.98 -20.94 7.75
N GLY A 278 -4.28 -21.21 7.68
CA GLY A 278 -5.09 -21.16 6.47
C GLY A 278 -5.98 -19.91 6.51
N ILE A 279 -5.83 -19.05 5.51
CA ILE A 279 -6.58 -17.79 5.38
C ILE A 279 -7.59 -17.98 4.24
N PHE A 280 -8.88 -18.06 4.55
CA PHE A 280 -9.93 -18.17 3.54
C PHE A 280 -10.26 -16.80 2.95
N LEU A 281 -10.43 -16.78 1.63
CA LEU A 281 -10.43 -15.58 0.81
C LEU A 281 -11.70 -15.49 -0.04
N ASP A 282 -12.22 -14.29 -0.17
CA ASP A 282 -13.25 -13.93 -1.14
C ASP A 282 -12.75 -12.77 -2.02
N ALA A 283 -12.62 -13.03 -3.32
CA ALA A 283 -12.16 -12.07 -4.33
C ALA A 283 -13.31 -11.36 -5.08
N SER A 284 -14.57 -11.66 -4.74
CA SER A 284 -15.74 -11.21 -5.51
C SER A 284 -15.87 -9.68 -5.58
N ASP A 285 -15.53 -8.97 -4.50
CA ASP A 285 -15.58 -7.51 -4.45
C ASP A 285 -14.56 -6.87 -5.41
N TRP A 286 -13.35 -7.41 -5.49
CA TRP A 286 -12.31 -6.90 -6.39
C TRP A 286 -12.59 -7.20 -7.85
N VAL A 287 -13.03 -8.42 -8.17
CA VAL A 287 -13.39 -8.76 -9.57
C VAL A 287 -14.50 -7.84 -10.08
N ARG A 288 -15.52 -7.55 -9.26
CA ARG A 288 -16.59 -6.60 -9.60
C ARG A 288 -16.07 -5.18 -9.77
N GLY A 289 -15.23 -4.71 -8.84
CA GLY A 289 -14.61 -3.38 -8.92
C GLY A 289 -13.78 -3.20 -10.18
N MET A 290 -12.95 -4.19 -10.48
CA MET A 290 -12.08 -4.18 -11.65
C MET A 290 -12.83 -4.23 -12.96
N ASP A 291 -13.85 -5.06 -13.06
CA ASP A 291 -14.69 -5.12 -14.25
C ASP A 291 -15.44 -3.79 -14.47
N ALA A 292 -15.86 -3.12 -13.40
CA ALA A 292 -16.45 -1.79 -13.50
C ALA A 292 -15.43 -0.76 -14.03
N CYS A 293 -14.23 -0.69 -13.43
CA CYS A 293 -13.17 0.22 -13.87
C CYS A 293 -12.78 0.00 -15.34
N ARG A 294 -12.66 -1.24 -15.78
CA ARG A 294 -12.27 -1.58 -17.17
C ARG A 294 -13.35 -1.26 -18.21
N ARG A 295 -14.63 -1.25 -17.81
CA ARG A 295 -15.78 -0.98 -18.71
C ARG A 295 -16.19 0.49 -18.71
N MET A 296 -15.65 1.31 -17.82
CA MET A 296 -16.05 2.70 -17.71
C MET A 296 -15.47 3.57 -18.84
N PRO A 297 -16.30 4.38 -19.51
CA PRO A 297 -15.83 5.42 -20.40
C PRO A 297 -14.98 6.44 -19.63
N LYS A 298 -13.86 6.87 -20.21
CA LYS A 298 -12.91 7.86 -19.67
C LYS A 298 -13.57 9.09 -19.03
N GLN A 299 -14.62 9.63 -19.66
CA GLN A 299 -15.36 10.81 -19.19
C GLN A 299 -16.10 10.58 -17.86
N ILE A 300 -16.44 9.33 -17.53
CA ILE A 300 -17.11 8.97 -16.27
C ILE A 300 -16.06 8.85 -15.16
N LEU A 301 -14.91 8.22 -15.41
CA LEU A 301 -13.77 8.17 -14.47
C LEU A 301 -13.34 9.57 -14.04
N ASP A 302 -13.26 10.52 -14.98
CA ASP A 302 -12.95 11.94 -14.70
C ASP A 302 -14.02 12.67 -13.86
N SER A 303 -15.24 12.12 -13.79
CA SER A 303 -16.38 12.70 -13.05
C SER A 303 -16.65 12.04 -11.70
N MET A 304 -16.01 10.90 -11.40
CA MET A 304 -16.27 10.11 -10.20
C MET A 304 -15.50 10.56 -8.95
N HIS A 305 -14.87 11.75 -9.00
CA HIS A 305 -14.22 12.39 -7.86
C HIS A 305 -15.25 12.83 -6.80
N GLY A 306 -15.64 11.87 -5.97
CA GLY A 306 -16.57 12.06 -4.86
C GLY A 306 -17.52 10.88 -4.65
N SER A 307 -17.07 9.87 -3.90
CA SER A 307 -17.91 8.97 -3.09
C SER A 307 -18.97 8.08 -3.77
N ALA A 308 -19.18 8.11 -5.09
CA ALA A 308 -20.28 7.36 -5.70
C ALA A 308 -20.09 5.83 -5.67
N VAL A 309 -18.85 5.34 -5.85
CA VAL A 309 -18.55 3.89 -5.74
C VAL A 309 -18.87 3.35 -4.35
N MET A 310 -18.67 4.15 -3.29
CA MET A 310 -18.95 3.74 -1.91
C MET A 310 -20.44 3.49 -1.64
N ARG A 311 -21.38 4.16 -2.32
CA ARG A 311 -22.82 3.97 -2.02
C ARG A 311 -23.34 2.63 -2.49
N ASP A 312 -22.89 2.15 -3.64
CA ASP A 312 -23.39 0.88 -4.17
C ASP A 312 -22.61 -0.33 -3.62
N TYR A 313 -21.33 -0.17 -3.25
CA TYR A 313 -20.52 -1.26 -2.68
C TYR A 313 -20.77 -1.53 -1.19
N PHE A 314 -21.22 -0.53 -0.42
CA PHE A 314 -21.47 -0.67 1.03
C PHE A 314 -22.96 -0.65 1.41
N ALA A 315 -23.89 -0.53 0.45
CA ALA A 315 -25.33 -0.56 0.72
C ALA A 315 -25.82 -1.89 1.31
N ASP A 316 -25.11 -3.00 1.06
CA ASP A 316 -25.50 -4.33 1.56
C ASP A 316 -25.03 -4.65 2.99
N GLY A 317 -24.28 -3.74 3.64
CA GLY A 317 -23.71 -3.96 4.98
C GLY A 317 -24.20 -3.04 6.11
N MET A 318 -25.08 -2.07 5.81
CA MET A 318 -25.66 -1.17 6.81
C MET A 318 -27.18 -1.34 6.92
N LYS A 319 -27.60 -2.53 7.37
CA LYS A 319 -28.91 -2.75 8.01
C LYS A 319 -28.72 -3.43 9.36
#